data_AF-A0A060Z303-F1
#
_entry.id   AF-A0A060Z303-F1
#
_cell.length_a   1.000
_cell.length_b   1.000
_cell.length_c   1.000
_cell.angle_alpha   90.00
_cell.angle_beta   90.00
_cell.angle_gamma   90.00
#
_symmetry.space_group_name_H-M   'P 1'
#
loop_
_entity.id
_entity.type
_entity.pdbx_description
1 polymer ?
#
loop_
_entity_poly.entity_id
_entity_poly.type
_entity_poly.pdbx_seq_one_letter_code
_entity_poly.pdbx_strand_id
1 'polypeptide(L)'
;MLWGCFSAKGRLIHVKERMNGAIYREILSENLLPSARALKMNRGWVFQHDNNPKHTARATKEWLRKKHFKVLEWPSQSPDLNSIENLWRELKVRVAQQQPQNITALEEIFMEEWAKIPATVCENLVKTYRKRLTSVIANKGYKQSIETNFCY
;
A
#
# COMPACT_ATOMS: atom_id res chain seq x y z
N MET A 1 -13.05 -6.87 2.36
CA MET A 1 -11.92 -6.32 1.54
C MET A 1 -10.93 -5.62 2.46
N LEU A 2 -9.62 -5.70 2.24
CA LEU A 2 -8.64 -5.04 3.12
C LEU A 2 -8.15 -3.70 2.56
N TRP A 3 -7.88 -2.75 3.44
CA TRP A 3 -7.11 -1.54 3.13
C TRP A 3 -5.91 -1.47 4.07
N GLY A 4 -4.74 -1.13 3.53
CA GLY A 4 -3.53 -0.97 4.32
C GLY A 4 -2.72 0.25 3.91
N CYS A 5 -1.93 0.77 4.84
CA CYS A 5 -0.93 1.80 4.60
C CYS A 5 0.34 1.48 5.41
N PHE A 6 1.50 1.93 4.96
CA PHE A 6 2.74 1.72 5.70
C PHE A 6 3.80 2.79 5.42
N SER A 7 4.75 2.93 6.36
CA SER A 7 6.05 3.57 6.15
C SER A 7 7.13 2.67 6.76
N ALA A 8 7.54 2.88 8.01
CA ALA A 8 8.38 1.93 8.76
C ALA A 8 7.57 0.78 9.39
N LYS A 9 6.29 1.00 9.69
CA LYS A 9 5.31 -0.02 10.05
C LYS A 9 3.98 0.37 9.42
N GLY A 10 3.07 -0.58 9.26
CA GLY A 10 1.80 -0.35 8.60
C GLY A 10 0.57 -0.61 9.45
N ARG A 11 -0.55 -0.01 9.05
CA ARG A 11 -1.89 -0.31 9.56
C ARG A 11 -2.66 -1.07 8.48
N LEU A 12 -3.43 -2.06 8.92
CA LEU A 12 -4.37 -2.84 8.11
C LEU A 12 -5.77 -2.71 8.70
N ILE A 13 -6.78 -2.54 7.87
CA ILE A 13 -8.19 -2.50 8.29
C ILE A 13 -9.05 -3.37 7.38
N HIS A 14 -10.10 -3.96 7.96
CA HIS A 14 -11.15 -4.61 7.20
C HIS A 14 -12.22 -3.59 6.76
N VAL A 15 -12.39 -3.47 5.45
CA VAL A 15 -13.48 -2.75 4.80
C VAL A 15 -14.61 -3.73 4.50
N LYS A 16 -15.69 -3.64 5.28
CA LYS A 16 -16.86 -4.54 5.20
C LYS A 16 -17.66 -4.35 3.92
N GLU A 17 -17.66 -3.15 3.36
CA GLU A 17 -18.45 -2.78 2.19
C GLU A 17 -17.60 -2.61 0.92
N ARG A 18 -18.26 -2.55 -0.25
CA ARG A 18 -17.60 -2.21 -1.50
C ARG A 18 -17.14 -0.75 -1.45
N MET A 19 -15.82 -0.54 -1.39
CA MET A 19 -15.22 0.80 -1.31
C MET A 19 -15.54 1.65 -2.54
N ASN A 20 -16.33 2.69 -2.31
CA ASN A 20 -16.52 3.81 -3.23
C ASN A 20 -15.62 4.99 -2.82
N GLY A 21 -15.74 6.13 -3.52
CA GLY A 21 -14.94 7.32 -3.22
C GLY A 21 -15.23 7.95 -1.85
N ALA A 22 -16.46 7.84 -1.34
CA ALA A 22 -16.82 8.36 -0.02
C ALA A 22 -16.20 7.51 1.10
N ILE A 23 -16.40 6.20 1.06
CA ILE A 23 -15.79 5.24 1.99
C ILE A 23 -14.26 5.36 1.97
N TYR A 24 -13.66 5.57 0.78
CA TYR A 24 -12.22 5.78 0.69
C TYR A 24 -11.76 7.02 1.48
N ARG A 25 -12.46 8.16 1.36
CA ARG A 25 -12.10 9.38 2.11
C ARG A 25 -12.29 9.20 3.62
N GLU A 26 -13.32 8.48 4.03
CA GLU A 26 -13.55 8.14 5.43
C GLU A 26 -12.41 7.29 5.99
N ILE A 27 -12.03 6.22 5.29
CA ILE A 27 -10.87 5.38 5.62
C ILE A 27 -9.61 6.23 5.78
N LEU A 28 -9.33 7.13 4.84
CA LEU A 28 -8.16 8.02 4.96
C LEU A 28 -8.26 8.94 6.18
N SER A 29 -9.43 9.51 6.45
CA SER A 29 -9.66 10.39 7.59
C SER A 29 -9.38 9.69 8.91
N GLU A 30 -9.88 8.46 9.06
CA GLU A 30 -9.80 7.68 10.29
C GLU A 30 -8.45 6.99 10.48
N ASN A 31 -7.74 6.69 9.40
CA ASN A 31 -6.57 5.82 9.47
C ASN A 31 -5.26 6.47 9.04
N LEU A 32 -5.26 7.38 8.05
CA LEU A 32 -4.01 7.90 7.50
C LEU A 32 -3.28 8.80 8.49
N LEU A 33 -3.96 9.81 9.05
CA LEU A 33 -3.35 10.73 10.02
C LEU A 33 -2.97 10.04 11.33
N PRO A 34 -3.84 9.19 11.93
CA PRO A 34 -3.44 8.42 13.10
C PRO A 34 -2.25 7.51 12.83
N SER A 35 -2.13 6.90 11.64
CA SER A 35 -0.97 6.09 11.29
C SER A 35 0.30 6.92 11.20
N ALA A 36 0.27 8.07 10.51
CA ALA A 36 1.43 8.96 10.43
C ALA A 36 1.92 9.44 11.81
N ARG A 37 0.98 9.75 12.72
CA ARG A 37 1.29 10.11 14.11
C ARG A 37 1.89 8.95 14.90
N ALA A 38 1.28 7.76 14.82
CA ALA A 38 1.77 6.57 15.51
C ALA A 38 3.19 6.18 15.06
N LEU A 39 3.50 6.41 13.78
CA LEU A 39 4.82 6.18 13.18
C LEU A 39 5.80 7.32 13.42
N LYS A 40 5.42 8.37 14.17
CA LYS A 40 6.23 9.56 14.43
C LYS A 40 6.84 10.15 13.15
N MET A 41 6.07 10.18 12.06
CA MET A 41 6.56 10.69 10.78
C MET A 41 6.87 12.19 10.89
N ASN A 42 8.01 12.59 10.32
CA ASN A 42 8.42 13.98 10.25
C ASN A 42 7.40 14.83 9.49
N ARG A 43 7.43 16.15 9.76
CA ARG A 43 6.67 17.13 8.96
C ARG A 43 7.05 17.00 7.49
N GLY A 44 6.07 17.17 6.60
CA GLY A 44 6.29 17.14 5.15
C GLY A 44 6.30 15.74 4.51
N TRP A 45 5.85 14.70 5.22
CA TRP A 45 5.61 13.39 4.62
C TRP A 45 4.67 13.49 3.40
N VAL A 46 4.87 12.58 2.45
CA VAL A 46 4.11 12.54 1.19
C VAL A 46 3.21 11.32 1.19
N PHE A 47 1.94 11.52 0.86
CA PHE A 47 0.98 10.46 0.69
C PHE A 47 1.09 9.86 -0.72
N GLN A 48 1.15 8.53 -0.82
CA GLN A 48 1.16 7.82 -2.09
C GLN A 48 -0.08 6.92 -2.17
N HIS A 49 -0.71 6.90 -3.34
CA HIS A 49 -1.77 5.99 -3.75
C HIS A 49 -1.78 5.84 -5.27
N ASP A 50 -2.49 4.84 -5.79
CA ASP A 50 -2.56 4.58 -7.23
C ASP A 50 -3.57 5.49 -7.94
N ASN A 51 -3.67 5.34 -9.27
CA ASN A 51 -4.58 6.12 -10.11
C ASN A 51 -5.99 5.53 -10.21
N ASN A 52 -6.43 4.68 -9.27
CA ASN A 52 -7.78 4.12 -9.31
C ASN A 52 -8.83 5.25 -9.39
N PRO A 53 -9.90 5.12 -10.21
CA PRO A 53 -10.88 6.20 -10.39
C PRO A 53 -11.44 6.78 -9.08
N LYS A 54 -11.61 5.97 -8.03
CA LYS A 54 -12.09 6.47 -6.71
C LYS A 54 -11.07 7.34 -5.97
N HIS A 55 -9.79 7.12 -6.23
CA HIS A 55 -8.66 7.88 -5.67
C HIS A 55 -8.45 9.21 -6.41
N THR A 56 -8.66 9.20 -7.73
CA THR A 56 -8.42 10.34 -8.61
C THR A 56 -9.67 11.16 -8.93
N ALA A 57 -10.85 10.73 -8.47
CA ALA A 57 -12.10 11.47 -8.57
C ALA A 57 -11.97 12.90 -8.01
N ARG A 58 -12.66 13.86 -8.64
CA ARG A 58 -12.62 15.29 -8.26
C ARG A 58 -12.85 15.49 -6.76
N ALA A 59 -13.89 14.87 -6.21
CA ALA A 59 -14.23 14.96 -4.79
C ALA A 59 -13.10 14.46 -3.86
N THR A 60 -12.37 13.40 -4.27
CA THR A 60 -11.24 12.88 -3.49
C THR A 60 -10.04 13.81 -3.56
N LYS A 61 -9.70 14.33 -4.75
CA LYS A 61 -8.62 15.31 -4.92
C LYS A 61 -8.88 16.61 -4.13
N GLU A 62 -10.10 17.14 -4.20
CA GLU A 62 -10.50 18.33 -3.45
C GLU A 62 -10.43 18.11 -1.94
N TRP A 63 -10.88 16.95 -1.46
CA TRP A 63 -10.78 16.58 -0.04
C TRP A 63 -9.33 16.48 0.43
N LEU A 64 -8.45 15.83 -0.33
CA LEU A 64 -7.02 15.73 -0.02
C LEU A 64 -6.36 17.11 0.07
N ARG A 65 -6.69 18.01 -0.88
CA ARG A 65 -6.23 19.41 -0.89
C ARG A 65 -6.72 20.17 0.35
N LYS A 66 -8.00 20.05 0.72
CA LYS A 66 -8.58 20.71 1.91
C LYS A 66 -7.94 20.22 3.21
N LYS A 67 -7.50 18.96 3.24
CA LYS A 67 -6.78 18.37 4.38
C LYS A 67 -5.26 18.65 4.36
N HIS A 68 -4.78 19.40 3.37
CA HIS A 68 -3.37 19.75 3.18
C HIS A 68 -2.44 18.53 3.04
N PHE A 69 -2.93 17.43 2.45
CA PHE A 69 -2.06 16.31 2.12
C PHE A 69 -1.22 16.62 0.89
N LYS A 70 0.09 16.42 0.99
CA LYS A 70 0.98 16.36 -0.17
C LYS A 70 0.85 14.98 -0.79
N VAL A 71 0.32 14.90 -2.00
CA VAL A 71 0.11 13.64 -2.73
C VAL A 71 1.25 13.47 -3.74
N LEU A 72 1.84 12.27 -3.80
CA LEU A 72 2.82 11.90 -4.81
C LEU A 72 2.11 11.70 -6.15
N GLU A 73 2.63 12.32 -7.21
CA GLU A 73 2.17 12.04 -8.57
C GLU A 73 2.50 10.59 -8.93
N TRP A 74 1.52 9.86 -9.46
CA TRP A 74 1.65 8.44 -9.74
C TRP A 74 1.50 8.16 -11.24
N PRO A 75 2.46 7.45 -11.88
CA PRO A 75 2.28 7.00 -13.25
C PRO A 75 1.26 5.86 -13.31
N SER A 76 0.39 5.91 -14.33
CA SER A 76 -0.59 4.85 -14.57
C SER A 76 0.11 3.51 -14.84
N GLN A 77 -0.58 2.40 -14.53
CA GLN A 77 -0.11 1.04 -14.80
C GLN A 77 1.28 0.68 -14.25
N SER A 78 1.71 1.33 -13.16
CA SER A 78 3.02 1.11 -12.53
C SER A 78 2.91 0.46 -11.14
N PRO A 79 2.38 -0.78 -11.02
CA PRO A 79 2.27 -1.45 -9.72
C PRO A 79 3.65 -1.85 -9.16
N ASP A 80 4.65 -2.02 -10.02
CA ASP A 80 6.06 -2.30 -9.68
C ASP A 80 6.70 -1.17 -8.88
N LEU A 81 6.25 0.07 -9.12
CA LEU A 81 6.65 1.20 -8.29
C LEU A 81 5.94 1.17 -6.94
N ASN A 82 4.75 0.59 -6.80
CA ASN A 82 4.02 0.65 -5.53
C ASN A 82 4.58 -0.35 -4.51
N SER A 83 5.32 0.15 -3.52
CA SER A 83 5.97 -0.71 -2.52
C SER A 83 5.00 -1.51 -1.66
N ILE A 84 3.73 -1.09 -1.56
CA ILE A 84 2.74 -1.86 -0.80
C ILE A 84 2.37 -3.17 -1.51
N GLU A 85 2.55 -3.28 -2.83
CA GLU A 85 2.30 -4.52 -3.57
C GLU A 85 3.27 -5.63 -3.16
N ASN A 86 4.51 -5.28 -2.84
CA ASN A 86 5.48 -6.24 -2.29
C ASN A 86 5.06 -6.71 -0.90
N LEU A 87 4.52 -5.80 -0.08
CA LEU A 87 4.02 -6.13 1.25
C LEU A 87 2.78 -7.03 1.17
N TRP A 88 1.87 -6.76 0.24
CA TRP A 88 0.72 -7.61 -0.04
C TRP A 88 1.12 -8.99 -0.54
N ARG A 89 2.15 -9.09 -1.38
CA ARG A 89 2.69 -10.37 -1.85
C ARG A 89 3.22 -11.21 -0.68
N GLU A 90 4.06 -10.62 0.16
CA GLU A 90 4.61 -11.27 1.36
C GLU A 90 3.48 -11.74 2.29
N LEU A 91 2.50 -10.87 2.55
CA LEU A 91 1.36 -11.18 3.41
C LEU A 91 0.53 -12.34 2.86
N LYS A 92 0.27 -12.38 1.55
CA LYS A 92 -0.46 -13.48 0.90
C LYS A 92 0.27 -14.81 1.06
N VAL A 93 1.60 -14.83 0.94
CA VAL A 93 2.41 -16.04 1.14
C VAL A 93 2.27 -16.55 2.56
N ARG A 94 2.41 -15.67 3.57
CA ARG A 94 2.27 -16.03 4.99
C ARG A 94 0.87 -16.56 5.31
N VAL A 95 -0.16 -15.88 4.82
CA VAL A 95 -1.56 -16.28 5.04
C VAL A 95 -1.86 -17.63 4.38
N ALA A 96 -1.33 -17.88 3.17
CA ALA A 96 -1.50 -19.16 2.49
C ALA A 96 -0.88 -20.33 3.27
N GLN A 97 0.26 -20.13 3.94
CA GLN A 97 0.90 -21.15 4.77
C GLN A 97 0.06 -21.57 5.98
N GLN A 98 -0.79 -20.67 6.49
CA GLN A 98 -1.69 -20.94 7.62
C GLN A 98 -2.95 -21.73 7.21
N GLN A 99 -3.19 -21.93 5.90
CA GLN A 99 -4.32 -22.70 5.36
C GLN A 99 -5.69 -22.33 5.98
N PRO A 100 -6.14 -21.07 5.85
CA PRO A 100 -7.42 -20.63 6.38
C PRO A 100 -8.59 -21.43 5.79
N GLN A 101 -9.51 -21.87 6.65
CA GLN A 101 -10.62 -22.77 6.28
C GLN A 101 -11.90 -22.04 5.87
N ASN A 102 -12.03 -20.76 6.20
CA ASN A 102 -13.20 -19.94 5.87
C ASN A 102 -12.82 -18.44 5.85
N ILE A 103 -13.75 -17.59 5.45
CA ILE A 103 -13.52 -16.14 5.31
C ILE A 103 -13.17 -15.48 6.65
N THR A 104 -13.82 -15.88 7.75
CA THR A 104 -13.54 -15.32 9.08
C THR A 104 -12.11 -15.63 9.52
N ALA A 105 -11.71 -16.91 9.42
CA ALA A 105 -10.35 -17.33 9.72
C ALA A 105 -9.32 -16.64 8.79
N LEU A 106 -9.65 -16.48 7.51
CA LEU A 106 -8.81 -15.75 6.56
C LEU A 106 -8.58 -14.30 7.02
N GLU A 107 -9.62 -13.60 7.43
CA GLU A 107 -9.54 -12.21 7.91
C GLU A 107 -8.71 -12.09 9.20
N GLU A 108 -8.91 -12.98 10.16
CA GLU A 108 -8.14 -13.03 11.40
C GLU A 108 -6.66 -13.28 11.12
N ILE A 109 -6.35 -14.29 10.31
CA ILE A 109 -4.98 -14.62 9.91
C ILE A 109 -4.31 -13.45 9.18
N PHE A 110 -5.03 -12.73 8.30
CA PHE A 110 -4.50 -11.54 7.66
C PHE A 110 -4.07 -10.46 8.66
N MET A 111 -4.89 -10.22 9.69
CA MET A 111 -4.60 -9.23 10.72
C MET A 111 -3.43 -9.66 11.60
N GLU A 112 -3.36 -10.93 11.97
CA GLU A 112 -2.26 -11.50 12.74
C GLU A 112 -0.93 -11.47 11.97
N GLU A 113 -0.92 -11.96 10.74
CA GLU A 113 0.30 -12.02 9.93
C GLU A 113 0.81 -10.61 9.59
N TRP A 114 -0.10 -9.65 9.35
CA TRP A 114 0.30 -8.25 9.20
C TRP A 114 0.98 -7.70 10.45
N ALA A 115 0.45 -8.01 11.64
CA ALA A 115 1.04 -7.57 12.90
C ALA A 115 2.44 -8.16 13.15
N LYS A 116 2.69 -9.38 12.63
CA LYS A 116 3.99 -10.08 12.70
C LYS A 116 5.02 -9.55 11.71
N ILE A 117 4.64 -8.76 10.70
CA ILE A 117 5.60 -8.20 9.74
C ILE A 117 6.57 -7.25 10.48
N PRO A 118 7.89 -7.55 10.46
CA PRO A 118 8.87 -6.69 11.12
C PRO A 118 8.94 -5.31 10.48
N ALA A 119 9.19 -4.28 11.29
CA ALA A 119 9.40 -2.92 10.80
C ALA A 119 10.56 -2.84 9.79
N THR A 120 11.59 -3.68 9.96
CA THR A 120 12.74 -3.77 9.05
C THR A 120 12.34 -4.15 7.62
N VAL A 121 11.30 -4.97 7.42
CA VAL A 121 10.78 -5.29 6.08
C VAL A 121 10.23 -4.05 5.41
N CYS A 122 9.38 -3.32 6.13
CA CYS A 122 8.78 -2.06 5.68
C CYS A 122 9.85 -1.00 5.38
N GLU A 123 10.81 -0.82 6.28
CA GLU A 123 11.93 0.11 6.09
C GLU A 123 12.79 -0.25 4.87
N ASN A 124 13.09 -1.53 4.66
CA ASN A 124 13.86 -1.98 3.51
C ASN A 124 13.11 -1.72 2.20
N LEU A 125 11.79 -1.89 2.18
CA LEU A 125 10.96 -1.52 1.02
C LEU A 125 11.06 -0.02 0.71
N VAL A 126 11.07 0.84 1.73
CA VAL A 126 11.24 2.29 1.56
C VAL A 126 12.67 2.65 1.14
N LYS A 127 13.69 2.08 1.78
CA LYS A 127 15.12 2.32 1.46
C LYS A 127 15.46 1.93 0.02
N THR A 128 14.87 0.85 -0.48
CA THR A 128 15.10 0.36 -1.86
C THR A 128 14.29 1.11 -2.92
N TYR A 129 13.35 1.98 -2.53
CA TYR A 129 12.47 2.68 -3.46
C TYR A 129 13.24 3.50 -4.51
N ARG A 130 14.28 4.23 -4.08
CA ARG A 130 15.12 5.03 -4.99
C ARG A 130 15.77 4.16 -6.06
N LYS A 131 16.26 2.97 -5.70
CA LYS A 131 16.86 2.04 -6.66
C LYS A 131 15.84 1.57 -7.70
N ARG A 132 14.59 1.29 -7.28
CA ARG A 132 13.51 0.90 -8.21
C ARG A 132 13.19 2.02 -9.19
N LEU A 133 13.09 3.26 -8.72
CA LEU A 133 12.89 4.43 -9.60
C LEU A 133 14.02 4.55 -10.62
N THR A 134 15.28 4.47 -10.18
CA THR A 134 16.43 4.51 -11.08
C THR A 134 16.40 3.40 -12.12
N SER A 135 16.02 2.18 -11.72
CA SER A 135 15.91 1.06 -12.65
C SER A 135 14.76 1.22 -13.64
N VAL A 136 13.60 1.77 -13.25
CA VAL A 136 12.51 2.07 -14.19
C VAL A 136 12.93 3.16 -15.19
N ILE A 137 13.63 4.19 -14.73
CA ILE A 137 14.17 5.25 -15.61
C ILE A 137 15.18 4.66 -16.60
N ALA A 138 16.11 3.82 -16.12
CA ALA A 138 17.08 3.14 -16.97
C ALA A 138 16.40 2.25 -18.02
N ASN A 139 15.31 1.59 -17.64
CA ASN A 139 14.47 0.79 -18.52
C ASN A 139 13.47 1.62 -19.33
N LYS A 140 13.62 2.95 -19.43
CA LYS A 140 12.74 3.84 -20.23
C LYS A 140 11.24 3.68 -19.91
N GLY A 141 10.91 3.37 -18.66
CA GLY A 141 9.52 3.16 -18.22
C GLY A 141 8.95 1.76 -18.49
N TYR A 142 9.72 0.85 -19.11
CA TYR A 142 9.29 -0.54 -19.25
C TYR A 142 9.35 -1.29 -17.91
N LYS A 143 8.45 -2.26 -17.76
CA LYS A 143 8.44 -3.17 -16.61
C LYS A 143 9.82 -3.81 -16.46
N GLN A 144 10.31 -3.87 -15.24
CA GLN A 144 11.50 -4.66 -14.94
C GLN A 144 11.14 -6.13 -15.18
N SER A 145 11.77 -6.75 -16.19
CA SER A 145 11.72 -8.20 -16.36
C SER A 145 12.40 -8.81 -15.15
N ILE A 146 11.60 -9.35 -14.23
CA ILE A 146 12.11 -10.43 -13.40
C ILE A 146 12.27 -11.57 -14.39
N GLU A 147 13.51 -11.93 -14.75
CA GLU A 147 13.79 -13.20 -15.41
C GLU A 147 13.37 -14.31 -14.43
N THR A 148 12.08 -14.62 -14.39
CA THR A 148 11.60 -15.87 -13.85
C THR A 148 11.82 -16.91 -14.93
N ASN A 149 13.03 -17.48 -14.97
CA ASN A 149 13.28 -18.76 -15.59
C ASN A 149 12.49 -19.83 -14.81
N PHE A 150 11.19 -19.94 -15.08
CA PHE A 150 10.46 -21.18 -14.87
C PHE A 150 10.33 -21.84 -16.24
N CYS A 151 11.02 -22.96 -16.43
CA CYS A 151 10.62 -23.93 -17.44
C CYS A 151 9.24 -24.47 -17.04
N TYR A 152 8.32 -24.51 -18.01
CA TYR A 152 7.09 -25.31 -17.92
C TYR A 152 7.42 -26.79 -18.01
#